data_AF-A0A932VD88-F1
#
_entry.id   AF-A0A932VD88-F1
#
_cell.length_a   1.000
_cell.length_b   1.000
_cell.length_c   1.000
_cell.angle_alpha   90.00
_cell.angle_beta   90.00
_cell.angle_gamma   90.00
#
_symmetry.space_group_name_H-M   'P 1'
#
loop_
_entity.id
_entity.type
_entity.pdbx_description
1 polymer ?
#
loop_
_entity_poly.entity_id
_entity_poly.type
_entity_poly.pdbx_seq_one_letter_code
_entity_poly.pdbx_strand_id
1 'polypeptide(L)'
;MKTIRGMLIVLGLILTISAAQAGAGIFGLSCASVTCSVNYVPATQSASSISITGNGLTRWVGTPMVIALRQGTGGVTNYGANLQIDGTLSSVLDVNALQPGAYTFTVSPSNAPMTYVGNGQFNVVGAAGGPPSPSGSVVGTWISMGMLVPTPLKINPDGTYQFGNNSGNYQPTATGAVFSGMFAGMNGGQGVLANGTLQFKPPGTGATNWAYTFRRQ
;
A
#
# COMPACT_ATOMS: atom_id res chain seq x y z
N MET A 1 9.83 70.89 8.48
CA MET A 1 9.51 69.93 7.39
C MET A 1 10.24 68.62 7.69
N LYS A 2 9.52 67.56 8.05
CA LYS A 2 10.08 66.25 8.41
C LYS A 2 9.69 65.23 7.34
N THR A 3 10.68 64.69 6.63
CA THR A 3 10.55 63.67 5.60
C THR A 3 10.41 62.28 6.25
N ILE A 4 9.25 61.65 6.09
CA ILE A 4 9.01 60.26 6.50
C ILE A 4 9.42 59.36 5.33
N ARG A 5 10.47 58.56 5.54
CA ARG A 5 10.89 57.49 4.62
C ARG A 5 9.99 56.28 4.88
N GLY A 6 9.10 56.00 3.93
CA GLY A 6 8.26 54.80 3.92
C GLY A 6 9.09 53.54 3.74
N MET A 7 9.09 52.69 4.75
CA MET A 7 9.75 51.39 4.76
C MET A 7 8.80 50.37 4.12
N LEU A 8 9.17 49.92 2.91
CA LEU A 8 8.44 48.91 2.14
C LEU A 8 8.75 47.53 2.75
N ILE A 9 7.84 47.01 3.59
CA ILE A 9 7.92 45.63 4.10
C ILE A 9 7.39 44.71 3.00
N VAL A 10 8.32 44.08 2.28
CA VAL A 10 8.02 42.98 1.35
C VAL A 10 7.75 41.73 2.18
N LEU A 11 6.47 41.47 2.44
CA LEU A 11 6.00 40.24 3.08
C LEU A 11 6.16 39.09 2.07
N GLY A 12 7.30 38.39 2.14
CA GLY A 12 7.56 37.17 1.38
C GLY A 12 6.67 36.04 1.89
N LEU A 13 5.54 35.81 1.21
CA LEU A 13 4.66 34.66 1.44
C LEU A 13 5.40 33.38 1.01
N ILE A 14 6.12 32.74 1.92
CA ILE A 14 6.70 31.42 1.71
C ILE A 14 5.56 30.39 1.78
N LEU A 15 4.97 30.07 0.64
CA LEU A 15 4.10 28.90 0.48
C LEU A 15 4.98 27.64 0.59
N THR A 16 5.08 27.07 1.79
CA THR A 16 5.58 25.69 1.93
C THR A 16 4.50 24.77 1.38
N ILE A 17 4.66 24.35 0.12
CA ILE A 17 3.82 23.32 -0.48
C ILE A 17 4.17 22.01 0.23
N SER A 18 3.40 21.63 1.23
CA SER A 18 3.44 20.29 1.79
C SER A 18 2.96 19.35 0.70
N ALA A 19 3.89 18.75 -0.05
CA ALA A 19 3.55 17.65 -0.94
C ALA A 19 3.00 16.53 -0.05
N ALA A 20 1.67 16.34 -0.07
CA ALA A 20 1.03 15.24 0.63
C ALA A 20 1.58 13.93 0.05
N GLN A 21 2.41 13.25 0.83
CA GLN A 21 3.09 12.04 0.42
C GLN A 21 2.08 10.88 0.48
N ALA A 22 1.46 10.59 -0.66
CA ALA A 22 0.46 9.54 -0.80
C ALA A 22 1.14 8.17 -0.86
N GLY A 23 1.49 7.61 0.30
CA GLY A 23 2.06 6.27 0.42
C GLY A 23 1.93 5.71 1.83
N ALA A 24 1.79 4.39 1.95
CA ALA A 24 1.98 3.73 3.24
C ALA A 24 3.38 4.05 3.75
N GLY A 25 3.44 4.57 4.97
CA GLY A 25 4.69 4.96 5.61
C GLY A 25 5.08 3.93 6.67
N ILE A 26 6.38 3.67 6.78
CA ILE A 26 6.93 2.90 7.91
C ILE A 26 7.64 3.88 8.84
N PHE A 27 7.21 3.91 10.11
CA PHE A 27 7.79 4.77 11.14
C PHE A 27 8.28 3.93 12.32
N GLY A 28 9.31 4.44 13.00
CA GLY A 28 9.81 3.83 14.23
C GLY A 28 10.34 2.40 14.04
N LEU A 29 10.82 2.05 12.83
CA LEU A 29 11.47 0.78 12.58
C LEU A 29 12.70 0.66 13.51
N SER A 30 12.66 -0.33 14.39
CA SER A 30 13.74 -0.63 15.30
C SER A 30 13.91 -2.14 15.38
N CYS A 31 15.16 -2.58 15.36
CA CYS A 31 15.52 -3.99 15.35
C CYS A 31 16.65 -4.24 16.34
N ALA A 32 16.55 -5.35 17.06
CA ALA A 32 17.55 -5.84 18.00
C ALA A 32 18.05 -7.20 17.50
N SER A 33 19.38 -7.35 17.51
CA SER A 33 20.10 -8.55 17.05
C SER A 33 19.98 -8.90 15.55
N VAL A 34 19.17 -8.15 14.81
CA VAL A 34 19.06 -8.16 13.34
C VAL A 34 19.08 -6.74 12.79
N THR A 35 19.44 -6.60 11.53
CA THR A 35 19.37 -5.35 10.76
C THR A 35 18.06 -5.31 10.00
N CYS A 36 17.42 -4.15 9.96
CA CYS A 36 16.23 -3.93 9.15
C CYS A 36 16.35 -2.67 8.31
N SER A 37 15.79 -2.72 7.10
CA SER A 37 15.72 -1.56 6.21
C SER A 37 14.38 -1.51 5.51
N VAL A 38 13.83 -0.30 5.37
CA VAL A 38 12.62 -0.07 4.56
C VAL A 38 13.05 0.11 3.11
N ASN A 39 12.44 -0.64 2.21
CA ASN A 39 12.58 -0.42 0.78
C ASN A 39 11.45 0.49 0.31
N TYR A 40 11.81 1.54 -0.43
CA TYR A 40 10.87 2.52 -0.96
C TYR A 40 10.77 2.37 -2.47
N VAL A 41 9.56 2.58 -3.01
CA VAL A 41 9.38 2.75 -4.47
C VAL A 41 9.96 4.11 -4.85
N PRO A 42 11.00 4.19 -5.72
CA PRO A 42 11.74 5.44 -5.94
C PRO A 42 10.87 6.62 -6.40
N ALA A 43 9.84 6.34 -7.22
CA ALA A 43 8.98 7.36 -7.80
C ALA A 43 7.98 7.97 -6.80
N THR A 44 7.46 7.17 -5.86
CA THR A 44 6.40 7.61 -4.94
C THR A 44 6.91 7.82 -3.52
N GLN A 45 8.11 7.34 -3.22
CA GLN A 45 8.67 7.28 -1.86
C GLN A 45 7.74 6.54 -0.89
N SER A 46 6.92 5.63 -1.40
CA SER A 46 6.04 4.78 -0.59
C SER A 46 6.82 3.55 -0.15
N ALA A 47 6.68 3.16 1.11
CA ALA A 47 7.30 1.93 1.59
C ALA A 47 6.66 0.73 0.89
N SER A 48 7.46 -0.10 0.21
CA SER A 48 6.99 -1.32 -0.44
C SER A 48 7.23 -2.55 0.42
N SER A 49 8.38 -2.61 1.10
CA SER A 49 8.73 -3.76 1.93
C SER A 49 9.70 -3.39 3.05
N ILE A 50 9.82 -4.28 4.03
CA ILE A 50 10.86 -4.24 5.06
C ILE A 50 11.76 -5.46 4.86
N SER A 51 13.04 -5.20 4.59
CA SER A 51 14.08 -6.24 4.61
C SER A 51 14.51 -6.49 6.05
N ILE A 52 14.61 -7.74 6.45
CA ILE A 52 15.15 -8.19 7.74
C ILE A 52 16.34 -9.10 7.48
N THR A 53 17.51 -8.71 7.97
CA THR A 53 18.78 -9.40 7.75
C THR A 53 19.46 -9.71 9.07
N GLY A 54 19.97 -10.93 9.24
CA GLY A 54 20.75 -11.32 10.41
C GLY A 54 22.07 -11.96 9.99
N ASN A 55 23.13 -11.79 10.77
CA ASN A 55 24.45 -12.37 10.49
C ASN A 55 24.89 -13.27 11.67
N GLY A 56 25.78 -14.23 11.41
CA GLY A 56 26.36 -15.07 12.46
C GLY A 56 25.43 -16.13 13.03
N LEU A 57 24.38 -16.50 12.27
CA LEU A 57 23.40 -17.51 12.68
C LEU A 57 23.79 -18.93 12.25
N THR A 58 25.09 -19.22 12.16
CA THR A 58 25.66 -20.49 11.65
C THR A 58 25.16 -21.72 12.43
N ARG A 59 24.88 -21.57 13.74
CA ARG A 59 24.33 -22.65 14.58
C ARG A 59 22.93 -23.11 14.16
N TRP A 60 22.22 -22.34 13.34
CA TRP A 60 20.87 -22.63 12.88
C TRP A 60 20.81 -23.08 11.42
N VAL A 61 21.95 -23.17 10.73
CA VAL A 61 21.99 -23.58 9.32
C VAL A 61 21.31 -24.94 9.13
N GLY A 62 20.47 -25.04 8.10
CA GLY A 62 19.63 -26.21 7.85
C GLY A 62 18.31 -26.25 8.65
N THR A 63 18.11 -25.32 9.59
CA THR A 63 16.84 -25.18 10.31
C THR A 63 15.97 -24.12 9.64
N PRO A 64 14.70 -24.39 9.31
CA PRO A 64 13.80 -23.38 8.75
C PRO A 64 13.59 -22.25 9.75
N MET A 65 13.71 -21.00 9.28
CA MET A 65 13.54 -19.81 10.10
C MET A 65 12.18 -19.17 9.82
N VAL A 66 11.58 -18.60 10.86
CA VAL A 66 10.26 -17.95 10.79
C VAL A 66 10.34 -16.56 11.40
N ILE A 67 9.64 -15.63 10.78
CA ILE A 67 9.33 -14.31 11.32
C ILE A 67 7.87 -14.32 11.76
N ALA A 68 7.67 -14.34 13.07
CA ALA A 68 6.36 -14.22 13.69
C ALA A 68 6.03 -12.73 13.85
N LEU A 69 5.09 -12.24 13.04
CA LEU A 69 4.63 -10.86 13.02
C LEU A 69 3.31 -10.75 13.80
N ARG A 70 3.21 -9.77 14.70
CA ARG A 70 2.01 -9.49 15.48
C ARG A 70 1.61 -8.02 15.36
N GLN A 71 0.33 -7.77 15.10
CA GLN A 71 -0.27 -6.43 15.14
C GLN A 71 -0.95 -6.20 16.50
N GLY A 72 -0.44 -5.26 17.31
CA GLY A 72 -0.98 -5.00 18.66
C GLY A 72 -1.08 -6.26 19.53
N THR A 73 -2.27 -6.53 20.09
CA THR A 73 -2.59 -7.76 20.86
C THR A 73 -3.21 -8.87 20.00
N GLY A 74 -3.18 -8.72 18.68
CA GLY A 74 -3.84 -9.64 17.74
C GLY A 74 -3.10 -10.97 17.53
N GLY A 75 -3.60 -11.72 16.56
CA GLY A 75 -3.00 -12.97 16.09
C GLY A 75 -1.59 -12.79 15.55
N VAL A 76 -0.86 -13.91 15.49
CA VAL A 76 0.50 -13.97 14.94
C VAL A 76 0.44 -14.53 13.53
N THR A 77 1.04 -13.82 12.59
CA THR A 77 1.24 -14.27 11.21
C THR A 77 2.69 -14.68 11.03
N ASN A 78 2.92 -15.88 10.50
CA ASN A 78 4.27 -16.41 10.31
C ASN A 78 4.72 -16.26 8.86
N TYR A 79 5.91 -15.68 8.66
CA TYR A 79 6.57 -15.55 7.37
C TYR A 79 7.84 -16.40 7.35
N GLY A 80 8.13 -17.02 6.21
CA GLY A 80 9.39 -17.73 6.02
C GLY A 80 10.58 -16.75 5.99
N ALA A 81 11.70 -17.17 6.57
CA ALA A 81 12.97 -16.49 6.41
C ALA A 81 14.02 -17.47 5.87
N ASN A 82 14.83 -16.99 4.93
CA ASN A 82 15.86 -17.81 4.30
C ASN A 82 17.16 -17.66 5.09
N LEU A 83 17.69 -18.77 5.59
CA LEU A 83 19.00 -18.82 6.22
C LEU A 83 19.99 -19.48 5.26
N GLN A 84 21.01 -18.74 4.88
CA GLN A 84 22.09 -19.20 4.00
C GLN A 84 23.13 -20.01 4.79
N ILE A 85 23.94 -20.78 4.06
CA ILE A 85 24.94 -21.69 4.63
C ILE A 85 26.05 -20.98 5.41
N ASP A 86 26.30 -19.70 5.11
CA ASP A 86 27.22 -18.83 5.80
C ASP A 86 26.66 -18.25 7.12
N GLY A 87 25.40 -18.59 7.45
CA GLY A 87 24.70 -18.05 8.63
C GLY A 87 24.05 -16.68 8.39
N THR A 88 23.95 -16.22 7.15
CA THR A 88 23.22 -15.00 6.78
C THR A 88 21.72 -15.31 6.66
N LEU A 89 20.91 -14.64 7.47
CA LEU A 89 19.44 -14.66 7.37
C LEU A 89 18.98 -13.51 6.49
N SER A 90 18.03 -13.76 5.59
CA SER A 90 17.34 -12.73 4.81
C SER A 90 15.85 -13.04 4.69
N SER A 91 15.04 -12.01 4.90
CA SER A 91 13.61 -12.06 4.63
C SER A 91 13.10 -10.68 4.21
N VAL A 92 11.97 -10.68 3.51
CA VAL A 92 11.29 -9.48 3.02
C VAL A 92 9.82 -9.56 3.42
N LEU A 93 9.38 -8.58 4.20
CA LEU A 93 7.97 -8.41 4.55
C LEU A 93 7.33 -7.43 3.57
N ASP A 94 6.29 -7.85 2.85
CA ASP A 94 5.50 -6.96 2.00
C ASP A 94 4.62 -6.06 2.87
N VAL A 95 4.90 -4.76 2.84
CA VAL A 95 4.19 -3.76 3.66
C VAL A 95 2.79 -3.50 3.11
N ASN A 96 2.54 -3.71 1.81
CA ASN A 96 1.24 -3.44 1.20
C ASN A 96 0.16 -4.44 1.64
N ALA A 97 0.58 -5.61 2.13
CA ALA A 97 -0.32 -6.60 2.72
C ALA A 97 -0.68 -6.31 4.18
N LEU A 98 -0.01 -5.33 4.81
CA LEU A 98 -0.22 -5.00 6.23
C LEU A 98 -1.30 -3.93 6.39
N GLN A 99 -2.08 -4.07 7.45
CA GLN A 99 -3.04 -3.04 7.87
C GLN A 99 -2.30 -1.91 8.59
N PRO A 100 -2.83 -0.68 8.61
CA PRO A 100 -2.29 0.37 9.46
C PRO A 100 -2.27 -0.07 10.94
N GLY A 101 -1.17 0.21 11.64
CA GLY A 101 -1.03 -0.07 13.07
C GLY A 101 0.40 -0.34 13.52
N ALA A 102 0.53 -0.62 14.81
CA ALA A 102 1.79 -1.00 15.44
C ALA A 102 2.04 -2.51 15.30
N TYR A 103 3.23 -2.84 14.82
CA TYR A 103 3.69 -4.20 14.62
C TYR A 103 4.91 -4.50 15.47
N THR A 104 4.94 -5.71 16.01
CA THR A 104 6.14 -6.33 16.58
C THR A 104 6.42 -7.60 15.81
N PHE A 105 7.70 -7.95 15.64
CA PHE A 105 8.08 -9.22 15.06
C PHE A 105 9.19 -9.88 15.86
N THR A 106 9.22 -11.20 15.80
CA THR A 106 10.29 -12.02 16.34
C THR A 106 10.78 -12.99 15.28
N VAL A 107 12.09 -13.23 15.25
CA VAL A 107 12.73 -14.22 14.40
C VAL A 107 13.12 -15.42 15.26
N SER A 108 12.69 -16.61 14.85
CA SER A 108 12.98 -17.85 15.57
C SER A 108 13.11 -19.04 14.61
N PRO A 109 13.84 -20.10 14.99
CA PRO A 109 13.76 -21.39 14.32
C PRO A 109 12.33 -21.95 14.40
N SER A 110 11.82 -22.56 13.33
CA SER A 110 10.45 -23.08 13.25
C SER A 110 10.18 -24.20 14.26
N ASN A 111 11.21 -24.97 14.60
CA ASN A 111 11.17 -26.05 15.59
C ASN A 111 11.41 -25.58 17.03
N ALA A 112 11.76 -24.30 17.23
CA ALA A 112 12.05 -23.72 18.54
C ALA A 112 11.52 -22.27 18.63
N PRO A 113 10.19 -22.05 18.55
CA PRO A 113 9.59 -20.72 18.44
C PRO A 113 9.82 -19.83 19.68
N MET A 114 10.24 -20.41 20.81
CA MET A 114 10.62 -19.67 22.03
C MET A 114 12.09 -19.24 22.04
N THR A 115 12.88 -19.64 21.04
CA THR A 115 14.29 -19.25 20.90
C THR A 115 14.41 -18.08 19.92
N TYR A 116 14.44 -16.87 20.46
CA TYR A 116 14.54 -15.66 19.67
C TYR A 116 15.98 -15.42 19.23
N VAL A 117 16.16 -15.20 17.92
CA VAL A 117 17.46 -14.81 17.34
C VAL A 117 17.47 -13.36 16.87
N GLY A 118 16.30 -12.72 16.85
CA GLY A 118 16.11 -11.32 16.52
C GLY A 118 14.70 -10.88 16.82
N ASN A 119 14.51 -9.59 17.03
CA ASN A 119 13.19 -8.99 17.20
C ASN A 119 13.20 -7.54 16.75
N GLY A 120 12.01 -7.00 16.51
CA GLY A 120 11.87 -5.59 16.17
C GLY A 120 10.43 -5.14 16.22
N GLN A 121 10.26 -3.85 15.97
CA GLN A 121 8.95 -3.20 15.92
C GLN A 121 8.96 -2.10 14.88
N PHE A 122 7.80 -1.81 14.34
CA PHE A 122 7.56 -0.72 13.41
C PHE A 122 6.08 -0.34 13.42
N ASN A 123 5.79 0.88 12.99
CA ASN A 123 4.44 1.34 12.75
C ASN A 123 4.21 1.45 11.25
N VAL A 124 3.16 0.78 10.77
CA VAL A 124 2.58 1.04 9.46
C VAL A 124 1.61 2.19 9.64
N VAL A 125 1.93 3.37 9.13
CA VAL A 125 0.88 4.36 8.93
C VAL A 125 0.24 4.09 7.59
N GLY A 126 -1.09 4.04 7.57
CA GLY A 126 -1.78 4.30 6.32
C GLY A 126 -1.32 5.67 5.81
N ALA A 127 -1.31 5.87 4.49
CA ALA A 127 -1.07 7.19 3.93
C ALA A 127 -1.85 8.22 4.74
N ALA A 128 -1.19 9.22 5.33
CA ALA A 128 -1.86 10.19 6.18
C ALA A 128 -2.98 10.86 5.36
N GLY A 129 -4.24 10.53 5.66
CA GLY A 129 -5.40 11.00 4.89
C GLY A 129 -5.74 10.24 3.61
N GLY A 130 -5.06 9.13 3.31
CA GLY A 130 -5.58 8.14 2.38
C GLY A 130 -6.78 7.45 3.04
N PRO A 131 -7.96 7.41 2.42
CA PRO A 131 -9.09 6.71 2.99
C PRO A 131 -8.70 5.25 3.29
N PRO A 132 -9.34 4.60 4.28
CA PRO A 132 -9.04 3.20 4.61
C PRO A 132 -8.91 2.39 3.33
N SER A 133 -7.80 1.65 3.20
CA SER A 133 -7.64 0.70 2.10
C SER A 133 -8.89 -0.16 2.13
N PRO A 134 -9.81 -0.03 1.15
CA PRO A 134 -11.11 -0.66 1.28
C PRO A 134 -10.86 -2.15 1.41
N SER A 135 -11.43 -2.74 2.44
CA SER A 135 -11.45 -4.18 2.72
C SER A 135 -12.24 -4.99 1.68
N GLY A 136 -12.17 -4.57 0.41
CA GLY A 136 -12.80 -5.12 -0.78
C GLY A 136 -12.02 -4.65 -2.01
N SER A 137 -10.72 -4.96 -2.06
CA SER A 137 -9.80 -4.55 -3.12
C SER A 137 -10.45 -4.62 -4.50
N VAL A 138 -10.48 -3.49 -5.22
CA VAL A 138 -10.93 -3.43 -6.63
C VAL A 138 -10.06 -4.30 -7.53
N VAL A 139 -8.89 -4.76 -7.06
CA VAL A 139 -8.05 -5.74 -7.77
C VAL A 139 -8.83 -7.02 -8.05
N GLY A 140 -8.65 -7.56 -9.25
CA GLY A 140 -9.29 -8.78 -9.70
C GLY A 140 -9.89 -8.63 -11.09
N THR A 141 -10.59 -9.67 -11.51
CA THR A 141 -11.31 -9.67 -12.78
C THR A 141 -12.78 -9.40 -12.54
N TRP A 142 -13.31 -8.43 -13.27
CA TRP A 142 -14.70 -8.03 -13.22
C TRP A 142 -15.31 -8.20 -14.60
N ILE A 143 -16.58 -8.58 -14.69
CA ILE A 143 -17.27 -8.73 -15.97
C ILE A 143 -18.34 -7.65 -16.11
N SER A 144 -18.38 -6.97 -17.26
CA SER A 144 -19.38 -5.93 -17.52
C SER A 144 -20.79 -6.53 -17.54
N MET A 145 -21.73 -5.81 -16.94
CA MET A 145 -23.16 -6.13 -16.94
C MET A 145 -23.91 -5.17 -17.87
N GLY A 146 -24.87 -5.70 -18.64
CA GLY A 146 -25.70 -4.91 -19.55
C GLY A 146 -25.09 -4.59 -20.92
N MET A 147 -23.86 -5.06 -21.20
CA MET A 147 -23.28 -5.01 -22.54
C MET A 147 -23.70 -6.24 -23.36
N LEU A 148 -23.89 -6.07 -24.67
CA LEU A 148 -24.24 -7.17 -25.59
C LEU A 148 -23.17 -8.28 -25.59
N VAL A 149 -21.91 -7.89 -25.45
CA VAL A 149 -20.76 -8.79 -25.27
C VAL A 149 -20.14 -8.49 -23.91
N PRO A 150 -20.18 -9.42 -22.95
CA PRO A 150 -19.50 -9.26 -21.67
C PRO A 150 -17.99 -9.12 -21.88
N THR A 151 -17.42 -8.00 -21.46
CA THR A 151 -15.99 -7.71 -21.60
C THR A 151 -15.36 -7.66 -20.21
N PRO A 152 -14.27 -8.41 -19.96
CA PRO A 152 -13.62 -8.40 -18.66
C PRO A 152 -12.84 -7.08 -18.45
N LEU A 153 -12.96 -6.54 -17.24
CA LEU A 153 -12.11 -5.50 -16.66
C LEU A 153 -11.17 -6.19 -15.66
N LYS A 154 -9.88 -6.25 -15.99
CA LYS A 154 -8.83 -6.76 -15.10
C LYS A 154 -8.16 -5.60 -14.40
N ILE A 155 -8.11 -5.63 -13.07
CA ILE A 155 -7.45 -4.62 -12.24
C ILE A 155 -6.31 -5.31 -11.51
N ASN A 156 -5.09 -4.82 -11.70
CA ASN A 156 -3.87 -5.45 -11.21
C ASN A 156 -3.40 -4.81 -9.88
N PRO A 157 -2.66 -5.55 -9.03
CA PRO A 157 -2.09 -4.97 -7.81
C PRO A 157 -1.07 -3.85 -8.06
N ASP A 158 -0.48 -3.79 -9.26
CA ASP A 158 0.56 -2.83 -9.64
C ASP A 158 0.04 -1.42 -10.01
N GLY A 159 -1.26 -1.18 -9.84
CA GLY A 159 -1.90 0.10 -10.19
C GLY A 159 -2.37 0.20 -11.63
N THR A 160 -2.28 -0.87 -12.43
CA THR A 160 -2.76 -0.89 -13.83
C THR A 160 -4.12 -1.59 -13.97
N TYR A 161 -4.82 -1.31 -15.08
CA TYR A 161 -6.02 -2.05 -15.48
C TYR A 161 -6.05 -2.32 -16.99
N GLN A 162 -6.87 -3.29 -17.39
CA GLN A 162 -7.16 -3.63 -18.78
C GLN A 162 -8.67 -3.87 -18.98
N PHE A 163 -9.27 -3.25 -19.99
CA PHE A 163 -10.66 -3.48 -20.40
C PHE A 163 -10.78 -3.55 -21.93
N GLY A 164 -11.00 -4.76 -22.45
CA GLY A 164 -10.85 -5.01 -23.89
C GLY A 164 -9.45 -4.64 -24.39
N ASN A 165 -9.38 -3.81 -25.42
CA ASN A 165 -8.11 -3.30 -25.97
C ASN A 165 -7.59 -2.05 -25.26
N ASN A 166 -8.32 -1.54 -24.27
CA ASN A 166 -7.93 -0.35 -23.53
C ASN A 166 -7.16 -0.74 -22.26
N SER A 167 -6.17 0.06 -21.91
CA SER A 167 -5.43 -0.06 -20.65
C SER A 167 -5.20 1.31 -20.03
N GLY A 168 -4.89 1.32 -18.75
CA GLY A 168 -4.59 2.55 -18.03
C GLY A 168 -4.15 2.26 -16.61
N ASN A 169 -4.12 3.32 -15.80
CA ASN A 169 -3.78 3.25 -14.39
C ASN A 169 -5.03 3.48 -13.55
N TYR A 170 -5.01 3.03 -12.30
CA TYR A 170 -6.03 3.37 -11.32
C TYR A 170 -5.40 3.72 -9.98
N GLN A 171 -6.12 4.52 -9.21
CA GLN A 171 -5.80 4.85 -7.83
C GLN A 171 -6.94 4.36 -6.93
N PRO A 172 -6.72 3.42 -6.00
CA PRO A 172 -7.76 3.00 -5.07
C PRO A 172 -8.23 4.16 -4.17
N THR A 173 -9.50 4.13 -3.76
CA THR A 173 -10.14 5.10 -2.85
C THR A 173 -10.97 4.34 -1.80
N ALA A 174 -11.48 5.02 -0.75
CA ALA A 174 -12.28 4.38 0.31
C ALA A 174 -13.47 3.56 -0.19
N THR A 175 -14.06 4.00 -1.30
CA THR A 175 -15.29 3.45 -1.83
C THR A 175 -15.10 2.81 -3.19
N GLY A 176 -13.87 2.58 -3.66
CA GLY A 176 -13.62 2.06 -5.01
C GLY A 176 -12.26 2.49 -5.58
N ALA A 177 -12.24 3.13 -6.75
CA ALA A 177 -11.01 3.61 -7.41
C ALA A 177 -11.28 4.74 -8.42
N VAL A 178 -10.24 5.50 -8.74
CA VAL A 178 -10.24 6.49 -9.84
C VAL A 178 -9.36 5.96 -10.97
N PHE A 179 -9.91 5.84 -12.17
CA PHE A 179 -9.27 5.25 -13.34
C PHE A 179 -8.86 6.31 -14.36
N SER A 180 -7.67 6.18 -14.94
CA SER A 180 -7.23 7.00 -16.08
C SER A 180 -7.70 6.39 -17.41
N GLY A 181 -7.32 7.02 -18.54
CA GLY A 181 -7.59 6.47 -19.87
C GLY A 181 -9.08 6.52 -20.23
N MET A 182 -9.64 5.42 -20.74
CA MET A 182 -11.02 5.43 -21.24
C MET A 182 -12.06 5.73 -20.16
N PHE A 183 -11.81 5.30 -18.92
CA PHE A 183 -12.72 5.53 -17.81
C PHE A 183 -12.63 6.98 -17.31
N ALA A 184 -11.56 7.72 -17.58
CA ALA A 184 -11.43 9.13 -17.16
C ALA A 184 -12.57 10.01 -17.71
N GLY A 185 -13.11 9.68 -18.89
CA GLY A 185 -14.29 10.34 -19.47
C GLY A 185 -15.60 10.02 -18.75
N MET A 186 -15.63 8.99 -17.90
CA MET A 186 -16.81 8.55 -17.13
C MET A 186 -16.77 9.15 -15.72
N ASN A 187 -17.32 10.35 -15.57
CA ASN A 187 -17.34 11.08 -14.31
C ASN A 187 -15.94 11.19 -13.66
N GLY A 188 -14.95 11.57 -14.48
CA GLY A 188 -13.57 11.73 -14.02
C GLY A 188 -12.84 10.43 -13.67
N GLY A 189 -13.34 9.27 -14.12
CA GLY A 189 -12.71 7.98 -13.81
C GLY A 189 -13.22 7.32 -12.54
N GLN A 190 -14.20 7.89 -11.85
CA GLN A 190 -14.62 7.39 -10.55
C GLN A 190 -15.45 6.09 -10.67
N GLY A 191 -14.83 4.97 -10.28
CA GLY A 191 -15.48 3.69 -10.06
C GLY A 191 -15.80 3.49 -8.58
N VAL A 192 -17.06 3.22 -8.26
CA VAL A 192 -17.54 3.00 -6.88
C VAL A 192 -17.85 1.52 -6.68
N LEU A 193 -17.28 0.93 -5.64
CA LEU A 193 -17.57 -0.41 -5.18
C LEU A 193 -18.80 -0.38 -4.27
N ALA A 194 -19.89 -0.99 -4.71
CA ALA A 194 -21.12 -1.11 -3.94
C ALA A 194 -21.77 -2.48 -4.21
N ASN A 195 -22.20 -3.15 -3.14
CA ASN A 195 -22.92 -4.44 -3.22
C ASN A 195 -22.22 -5.51 -4.09
N GLY A 196 -20.88 -5.61 -3.98
CA GLY A 196 -20.10 -6.58 -4.76
C GLY A 196 -19.95 -6.24 -6.25
N THR A 197 -20.32 -5.02 -6.64
CA THR A 197 -20.18 -4.51 -8.02
C THR A 197 -19.33 -3.26 -8.06
N LEU A 198 -18.59 -3.07 -9.16
CA LEU A 198 -17.87 -1.84 -9.48
C LEU A 198 -18.72 -1.03 -10.46
N GLN A 199 -19.05 0.21 -10.11
CA GLN A 199 -20.03 1.03 -10.81
C GLN A 199 -19.42 2.35 -11.28
N PHE A 200 -19.68 2.74 -12.52
CA PHE A 200 -19.22 4.00 -13.12
C PHE A 200 -20.42 4.87 -13.52
N LYS A 201 -20.38 6.15 -13.15
CA LYS A 201 -21.39 7.13 -13.58
C LYS A 201 -21.00 7.77 -14.92
N PRO A 202 -21.96 8.03 -15.82
CA PRO A 202 -21.70 8.83 -17.00
C PRO A 202 -21.41 10.30 -16.59
N PRO A 203 -20.61 11.03 -17.38
CA PRO A 203 -20.26 12.42 -17.08
C PRO A 203 -21.48 13.35 -17.18
N GLY A 204 -21.61 14.30 -16.23
CA GLY A 204 -22.49 15.46 -16.35
C GLY A 204 -24.00 15.20 -16.28
N THR A 205 -24.46 13.98 -16.01
CA THR A 205 -25.89 13.66 -16.20
C THR A 205 -26.79 13.97 -15.01
N GLY A 206 -26.27 14.22 -13.80
CA GLY A 206 -27.11 14.22 -12.59
C GLY A 206 -27.92 12.92 -12.42
N ALA A 207 -27.64 11.90 -13.24
CA ALA A 207 -28.46 10.72 -13.34
C ALA A 207 -28.18 9.83 -12.15
N THR A 208 -29.26 9.30 -11.57
CA THR A 208 -29.23 8.28 -10.53
C THR A 208 -28.80 6.91 -11.07
N ASN A 209 -28.78 6.73 -12.39
CA ASN A 209 -28.57 5.45 -13.05
C ASN A 209 -27.10 5.30 -13.50
N TRP A 210 -26.47 4.21 -13.08
CA TRP A 210 -25.08 3.87 -13.36
C TRP A 210 -24.94 3.35 -14.80
N ALA A 211 -23.98 3.88 -15.57
CA ALA A 211 -23.82 3.57 -17.00
C ALA A 211 -23.08 2.25 -17.23
N TYR A 212 -22.10 1.94 -16.38
CA TYR A 212 -21.38 0.68 -16.43
C TYR A 212 -21.34 0.07 -15.05
N THR A 213 -21.85 -1.15 -14.94
CA THR A 213 -21.75 -1.94 -13.72
C THR A 213 -20.96 -3.21 -14.04
N PHE A 214 -20.01 -3.56 -13.20
CA PHE A 214 -19.24 -4.78 -13.30
C PHE A 214 -19.47 -5.64 -12.08
N ARG A 215 -19.63 -6.95 -12.26
CA ARG A 215 -19.65 -7.92 -11.14
C ARG A 215 -18.31 -8.63 -11.09
N ARG A 216 -17.85 -8.97 -9.89
CA ARG A 216 -16.62 -9.77 -9.73
C ARG A 216 -16.84 -11.17 -10.32
N GLN A 217 -15.83 -11.70 -11.02
CA GLN A 217 -15.80 -13.11 -11.43
C GLN A 217 -15.31 -14.01 -10.30
#